data_AF-A0A0H3J6B1-F1
#
_entry.id   AF-A0A0H3J6B1-F1
#
_cell.length_a   1.000
_cell.length_b   1.000
_cell.length_c   1.000
_cell.angle_alpha   90.00
_cell.angle_beta   90.00
_cell.angle_gamma   90.00
#
_symmetry.space_group_name_H-M   'P 1'
#
loop_
_entity.id
_entity.type
_entity.pdbx_description
1 polymer ?
#
loop_
_entity_poly.entity_id
_entity_poly.type
_entity_poly.pdbx_seq_one_letter_code
_entity_poly.pdbx_strand_id
1 'polypeptide(L)'
;MIKNNKLYNAIVEVNTKGTFQQQAWSLCREEKTYKKLIIEYRKQIADIDGINVPVLKKDLELMLNKYEIRLDNVKNEMCYLNKRIIDSLEVIEPFVDVEVFVELFGLDYNDYDENESFYNNLLTSSTRVGHVCRQGLIWNEKILISEMEEK
;
A
#
# COMPACT_ATOMS: atom_id res chain seq x y z
N MET A 1 -11.13 -11.76 29.57
CA MET A 1 -12.18 -11.12 28.75
C MET A 1 -11.61 -9.90 27.98
N ILE A 2 -10.45 -10.06 27.32
CA ILE A 2 -9.65 -8.96 26.71
C ILE A 2 -9.81 -8.90 25.18
N LYS A 3 -10.35 -9.96 24.54
CA LYS A 3 -10.39 -10.11 23.07
C LYS A 3 -11.24 -9.08 22.31
N ASN A 4 -12.09 -8.28 22.98
CA ASN A 4 -13.00 -7.33 22.33
C ASN A 4 -12.74 -5.85 22.69
N ASN A 5 -11.63 -5.52 23.36
CA ASN A 5 -11.31 -4.11 23.59
C ASN A 5 -10.64 -3.53 22.33
N LYS A 6 -11.41 -2.79 21.52
CA LYS A 6 -10.94 -2.16 20.29
C LYS A 6 -9.75 -1.22 20.53
N LEU A 7 -9.77 -0.46 21.61
CA LEU A 7 -8.68 0.46 21.96
C LEU A 7 -7.40 -0.30 22.29
N TYR A 8 -7.50 -1.35 23.11
CA TYR A 8 -6.35 -2.22 23.39
C TYR A 8 -5.79 -2.86 22.11
N ASN A 9 -6.67 -3.34 21.22
CA ASN A 9 -6.24 -3.94 19.95
C ASN A 9 -5.54 -2.91 19.06
N ALA A 10 -6.03 -1.67 18.97
CA ALA A 10 -5.39 -0.60 18.20
C ALA A 10 -4.03 -0.18 18.79
N ILE A 11 -3.94 -0.07 20.12
CA ILE A 11 -2.65 0.19 20.80
C ILE A 11 -1.65 -0.93 20.54
N VAL A 12 -2.09 -2.19 20.63
CA VAL A 12 -1.23 -3.35 20.32
C VAL A 12 -0.83 -3.33 18.84
N GLU A 13 -1.76 -3.03 17.94
CA GLU A 13 -1.53 -2.98 16.50
C GLU A 13 -0.42 -1.99 16.15
N VAL A 14 -0.51 -0.78 16.72
CA VAL A 14 0.47 0.28 16.57
C VAL A 14 1.85 -0.12 17.13
N ASN A 15 1.89 -0.92 18.19
CA ASN A 15 3.12 -1.24 18.94
C ASN A 15 3.79 -2.58 18.61
N THR A 16 3.12 -3.55 17.95
CA THR A 16 3.62 -4.95 17.94
C THR A 16 3.80 -5.62 16.56
N LYS A 17 3.07 -5.23 15.50
CA LYS A 17 3.10 -5.96 14.21
C LYS A 17 4.14 -5.47 13.20
N GLY A 18 5.26 -4.93 13.67
CA GLY A 18 6.11 -4.03 12.87
C GLY A 18 5.39 -2.69 12.69
N THR A 19 6.10 -1.57 12.82
CA THR A 19 5.42 -0.27 12.79
C THR A 19 4.75 -0.06 11.43
N PHE A 20 3.63 0.68 11.38
CA PHE A 20 2.97 0.99 10.10
C PHE A 20 3.96 1.60 9.09
N GLN A 21 4.95 2.36 9.56
CA GLN A 21 6.01 2.92 8.73
C GLN A 21 6.90 1.85 8.11
N GLN A 22 7.30 0.81 8.87
CA GLN A 22 8.12 -0.30 8.37
C GLN A 22 7.38 -1.11 7.31
N GLN A 23 6.10 -1.41 7.57
CA GLN A 23 5.26 -2.13 6.62
C GLN A 23 5.07 -1.31 5.34
N ALA A 24 4.75 -0.02 5.47
CA ALA A 24 4.63 0.87 4.32
C ALA A 24 5.94 1.00 3.54
N TRP A 25 7.08 1.00 4.22
CA TRP A 25 8.38 0.99 3.55
C TRP A 25 8.62 -0.25 2.70
N SER A 26 8.33 -1.44 3.25
CA SER A 26 8.47 -2.70 2.50
C SER A 26 7.59 -2.69 1.26
N LEU A 27 6.31 -2.35 1.43
CA LEU A 27 5.34 -2.30 0.33
C LEU A 27 5.75 -1.33 -0.77
N CYS A 28 6.17 -0.11 -0.42
CA CYS A 28 6.66 0.87 -1.39
C CYS A 28 7.91 0.37 -2.13
N ARG A 29 8.82 -0.32 -1.44
CA ARG A 29 10.04 -0.85 -2.05
C ARG A 29 9.72 -1.99 -3.03
N GLU A 30 8.84 -2.90 -2.63
CA GLU A 30 8.38 -4.01 -3.46
C GLU A 30 7.61 -3.52 -4.68
N GLU A 31 6.67 -2.60 -4.49
CA GLU A 31 5.92 -1.97 -5.58
C GLU A 31 6.86 -1.36 -6.63
N LYS A 32 7.83 -0.54 -6.18
CA LYS A 32 8.84 0.07 -7.08
C LYS A 32 9.66 -0.99 -7.81
N THR A 33 10.01 -2.08 -7.13
CA THR A 33 10.81 -3.16 -7.70
C THR A 33 10.04 -3.89 -8.80
N TYR A 34 8.80 -4.29 -8.53
CA TYR A 34 7.97 -4.99 -9.51
C TYR A 34 7.59 -4.10 -10.69
N LYS A 35 7.26 -2.82 -10.47
CA LYS A 35 7.03 -1.86 -11.57
C LYS A 35 8.26 -1.76 -12.50
N LYS A 36 9.47 -1.69 -11.94
CA LYS A 36 10.71 -1.64 -12.73
C LYS A 36 10.90 -2.91 -13.55
N LEU A 37 10.74 -4.09 -12.92
CA LEU A 37 10.88 -5.38 -13.59
C LEU A 37 9.86 -5.53 -14.72
N ILE A 38 8.59 -5.19 -14.49
CA ILE A 38 7.54 -5.22 -15.52
C ILE A 38 7.93 -4.38 -16.74
N ILE A 39 8.43 -3.15 -16.54
CA ILE A 39 8.88 -2.29 -17.63
C ILE A 39 10.05 -2.92 -18.39
N GLU A 40 11.02 -3.50 -17.67
CA GLU A 40 12.19 -4.15 -18.25
C GLU A 40 11.81 -5.36 -19.10
N TYR A 41 10.95 -6.25 -18.60
CA TYR A 41 10.48 -7.41 -19.36
C TYR A 41 9.64 -7.03 -20.58
N ARG A 42 8.75 -6.02 -20.45
CA ARG A 42 8.00 -5.49 -21.60
C ARG A 42 8.93 -4.96 -22.69
N LYS A 43 10.01 -4.27 -22.31
CA LYS A 43 11.02 -3.81 -23.27
C LYS A 43 11.73 -4.98 -23.95
N GLN A 44 12.18 -5.97 -23.18
CA GLN A 44 12.85 -7.15 -23.75
C GLN A 44 11.96 -7.93 -24.73
N ILE A 45 10.66 -8.07 -24.42
CA ILE A 45 9.69 -8.70 -25.32
C ILE A 45 9.54 -7.90 -26.62
N ALA A 46 9.45 -6.57 -26.52
CA ALA A 46 9.37 -5.70 -27.69
C ALA A 46 10.64 -5.75 -28.56
N ASP A 47 11.82 -5.82 -27.93
CA ASP A 47 13.11 -5.87 -28.62
C ASP A 47 13.28 -7.17 -29.44
N ILE A 48 12.63 -8.26 -29.05
CA ILE A 48 12.66 -9.54 -29.77
C ILE A 48 11.44 -9.79 -30.64
N ASP A 49 10.50 -8.84 -30.72
CA ASP A 49 9.30 -9.01 -31.52
C ASP A 49 9.65 -9.03 -33.02
N GLY A 50 9.15 -10.03 -33.74
CA GLY A 50 9.57 -10.30 -35.12
C GLY A 50 10.85 -11.14 -35.28
N ILE A 51 11.54 -11.49 -34.19
CA ILE A 51 12.63 -12.49 -34.20
C ILE A 51 12.03 -13.87 -33.91
N ASN A 52 12.39 -14.89 -34.71
CA ASN A 52 11.90 -16.26 -34.52
C ASN A 52 12.60 -16.98 -33.34
N VAL A 53 12.31 -16.54 -32.12
CA VAL A 53 12.81 -17.11 -30.85
C VAL A 53 11.66 -17.47 -29.90
N PRO A 54 10.77 -18.43 -30.28
CA PRO A 54 9.50 -18.67 -29.61
C PRO A 54 9.63 -19.11 -28.15
N VAL A 55 10.68 -19.87 -27.80
CA VAL A 55 10.92 -20.31 -26.41
C VAL A 55 11.27 -19.13 -25.52
N LEU A 56 12.20 -18.27 -25.95
CA LEU A 56 12.60 -17.08 -25.20
C LEU A 56 11.42 -16.12 -25.00
N LYS A 57 10.63 -15.87 -26.05
CA LYS A 57 9.45 -15.01 -25.95
C LYS A 57 8.48 -15.52 -24.89
N LYS A 58 8.18 -16.82 -24.91
CA LYS A 58 7.31 -17.47 -23.92
C LYS A 58 7.86 -17.35 -22.48
N ASP A 59 9.16 -17.55 -22.30
CA ASP A 59 9.79 -17.44 -20.96
C ASP A 59 9.75 -16.01 -20.42
N LEU A 60 9.97 -15.00 -21.28
CA LEU A 60 9.85 -13.59 -20.92
C LEU A 60 8.41 -13.21 -20.56
N GLU A 61 7.42 -13.68 -21.33
CA GLU A 61 5.99 -13.48 -21.06
C GLU A 61 5.58 -14.13 -19.73
N LEU A 62 6.08 -15.33 -19.42
CA LEU A 62 5.83 -15.99 -18.14
C LEU A 62 6.38 -15.17 -16.96
N MET A 63 7.60 -14.64 -17.10
CA MET A 63 8.21 -13.80 -16.07
C MET A 63 7.49 -12.46 -15.91
N LEU A 64 7.06 -11.84 -17.02
CA LEU A 64 6.23 -10.65 -16.99
C LEU A 64 4.94 -10.88 -16.19
N ASN A 65 4.17 -11.90 -16.55
CA ASN A 65 2.93 -12.25 -15.86
C ASN A 65 3.14 -12.51 -14.36
N LYS A 66 4.22 -13.23 -14.01
CA LYS A 66 4.60 -13.46 -12.61
C LYS A 66 4.79 -12.14 -11.84
N TYR A 67 5.44 -11.14 -12.43
CA TYR A 67 5.65 -9.85 -11.76
C TYR A 67 4.40 -8.99 -11.71
N GLU A 68 3.51 -9.09 -12.69
CA GLU A 68 2.19 -8.44 -12.66
C GLU A 68 1.34 -8.98 -11.51
N ILE A 69 1.26 -10.30 -11.36
CA ILE A 69 0.58 -10.95 -10.21
C ILE A 69 1.20 -10.50 -8.87
N ARG A 70 2.53 -10.43 -8.80
CA ARG A 70 3.22 -9.98 -7.57
C ARG A 70 2.92 -8.52 -7.26
N LEU A 71 2.86 -7.66 -8.26
CA LEU A 71 2.52 -6.26 -8.08
C LEU A 71 1.08 -6.11 -7.58
N ASP A 72 0.14 -6.90 -8.09
CA ASP A 72 -1.25 -6.87 -7.64
C ASP A 72 -1.39 -7.37 -6.19
N ASN A 73 -0.65 -8.40 -5.80
CA ASN A 73 -0.57 -8.82 -4.39
C ASN A 73 -0.05 -7.70 -3.48
N VAL A 74 0.99 -6.97 -3.90
CA VAL A 74 1.49 -5.81 -3.14
C VAL A 74 0.40 -4.74 -2.99
N LYS A 75 -0.38 -4.46 -4.04
CA LYS A 75 -1.48 -3.49 -3.93
C LYS A 75 -2.60 -3.99 -3.00
N ASN A 76 -2.92 -5.29 -3.01
CA ASN A 76 -3.87 -5.88 -2.06
C ASN A 76 -3.37 -5.74 -0.61
N GLU A 77 -2.07 -5.94 -0.37
CA GLU A 77 -1.47 -5.71 0.95
C GLU A 77 -1.49 -4.23 1.35
N MET A 78 -1.32 -3.31 0.39
CA MET A 78 -1.53 -1.86 0.62
C MET A 78 -2.97 -1.56 1.03
N CYS A 79 -3.97 -2.16 0.38
CA CYS A 79 -5.38 -2.04 0.79
C CYS A 79 -5.61 -2.55 2.22
N TYR A 80 -5.02 -3.69 2.55
CA TYR A 80 -5.14 -4.29 3.88
C TYR A 80 -4.48 -3.42 4.97
N LEU A 81 -3.28 -2.90 4.69
CA LEU A 81 -2.61 -1.97 5.60
C LEU A 81 -3.41 -0.68 5.77
N ASN A 82 -3.94 -0.13 4.67
CA ASN A 82 -4.79 1.07 4.71
C ASN A 82 -6.02 0.87 5.61
N LYS A 83 -6.71 -0.27 5.45
CA LYS A 83 -7.84 -0.63 6.31
C LYS A 83 -7.42 -0.69 7.79
N ARG A 84 -6.30 -1.33 8.11
CA ARG A 84 -5.79 -1.44 9.50
C ARG A 84 -5.46 -0.08 10.11
N ILE A 85 -4.94 0.84 9.30
CA ILE A 85 -4.66 2.22 9.73
C ILE A 85 -5.98 2.93 10.06
N ILE A 86 -6.97 2.89 9.16
CA ILE A 86 -8.30 3.48 9.39
C ILE A 86 -8.93 2.90 10.66
N ASP A 87 -9.01 1.57 10.76
CA ASP A 87 -9.60 0.86 11.90
C ASP A 87 -8.89 1.21 13.23
N SER A 88 -7.59 1.53 13.19
CA SER A 88 -6.83 1.96 14.37
C SER A 88 -7.09 3.42 14.72
N LEU A 89 -7.04 4.31 13.73
CA LEU A 89 -7.27 5.75 13.90
C LEU A 89 -8.67 6.04 14.43
N GLU A 90 -9.70 5.36 13.93
CA GLU A 90 -11.09 5.48 14.41
C GLU A 90 -11.25 5.33 15.93
N VAL A 91 -10.30 4.64 16.58
CA VAL A 91 -10.36 4.34 18.01
C VAL A 91 -9.35 5.13 18.82
N ILE A 92 -8.16 5.41 18.28
CA ILE A 92 -7.07 6.06 19.04
C ILE A 92 -7.07 7.58 18.89
N GLU A 93 -7.62 8.14 17.81
CA GLU A 93 -7.59 9.58 17.52
C GLU A 93 -8.10 10.46 18.68
N PRO A 94 -9.16 10.11 19.43
CA PRO A 94 -9.60 10.88 20.59
C PRO A 94 -8.62 10.89 21.79
N PHE A 95 -7.63 10.00 21.79
CA PHE A 95 -6.72 9.77 22.91
C PHE A 95 -5.25 10.07 22.60
N VAL A 96 -4.94 10.33 21.33
CA VAL A 96 -3.57 10.55 20.83
C VAL A 96 -3.45 12.02 20.46
N ASP A 97 -2.45 12.70 21.01
CA ASP A 97 -2.12 14.06 20.60
C ASP A 97 -1.43 14.10 19.24
N VAL A 98 -1.37 15.30 18.67
CA VAL A 98 -0.80 15.52 17.33
C VAL A 98 0.68 15.13 17.28
N GLU A 99 1.45 15.39 18.33
CA GLU A 99 2.89 15.08 18.39
C GLU A 99 3.13 13.56 18.28
N VAL A 100 2.40 12.78 19.06
CA VAL A 100 2.46 11.32 19.03
C VAL A 100 1.97 10.77 17.69
N PHE A 101 0.91 11.35 17.12
CA PHE A 101 0.44 10.97 15.78
C PHE A 101 1.50 11.22 14.70
N VAL A 102 2.08 12.42 14.68
CA VAL A 102 3.12 12.81 13.70
C VAL A 102 4.34 11.88 13.82
N GLU A 103 4.78 11.56 15.04
CA GLU A 103 5.87 10.62 15.27
C GLU A 103 5.52 9.20 14.80
N LEU A 104 4.34 8.70 15.18
CA LEU A 104 3.86 7.35 14.86
C LEU A 104 3.80 7.05 13.37
N PHE A 105 3.48 8.08 12.57
CA PHE A 105 3.33 7.95 11.14
C PHE A 105 4.50 8.56 10.35
N GLY A 106 5.45 9.18 11.05
CA GLY A 106 6.64 9.80 10.46
C GLY A 106 6.29 10.97 9.54
N LEU A 107 5.29 11.75 9.94
CA LEU A 107 4.85 12.96 9.23
C LEU A 107 5.80 14.13 9.52
N ASP A 108 5.79 15.13 8.65
CA ASP A 108 6.36 16.44 8.96
C ASP A 108 5.30 17.25 9.71
N TYR A 109 5.63 17.73 10.91
CA TYR A 109 4.72 18.54 11.72
C TYR A 109 4.30 19.83 10.99
N ASN A 110 5.15 20.37 10.12
CA ASN A 110 4.84 21.59 9.36
C ASN A 110 3.81 21.37 8.26
N ASP A 111 3.64 20.12 7.82
CA ASP A 111 2.66 19.73 6.80
C ASP A 111 1.32 19.29 7.41
N TYR A 112 1.21 19.28 8.75
CA TYR A 112 -0.02 18.89 9.45
C TYR A 112 -1.06 20.01 9.42
N ASP A 113 -2.27 19.68 8.97
CA ASP A 113 -3.44 20.56 9.02
C ASP A 113 -4.34 20.17 10.19
N GLU A 114 -4.46 21.07 11.17
CA GLU A 114 -5.31 20.90 12.36
C GLU A 114 -6.81 20.88 12.06
N ASN A 115 -7.22 21.34 10.87
CA ASN A 115 -8.62 21.30 10.44
C ASN A 115 -8.99 19.99 9.77
N GLU A 116 -8.02 19.11 9.53
CA GLU A 116 -8.20 17.82 8.88
C GLU A 116 -8.09 16.67 9.89
N SER A 117 -8.81 15.58 9.62
CA SER A 117 -8.66 14.35 10.41
C SER A 117 -7.24 13.80 10.30
N PHE A 118 -6.83 12.96 11.26
CA PHE A 118 -5.54 12.26 11.19
C PHE A 118 -5.40 11.46 9.89
N TYR A 119 -6.46 10.78 9.45
CA TYR A 119 -6.41 10.01 8.21
C TYR A 119 -6.27 10.89 6.96
N ASN A 120 -6.94 12.05 6.92
CA ASN A 120 -6.77 12.99 5.79
C ASN A 120 -5.35 13.57 5.74
N ASN A 121 -4.77 13.88 6.89
CA ASN A 121 -3.35 14.27 6.99
C ASN A 121 -2.41 13.16 6.46
N LEU A 122 -2.70 11.87 6.71
CA LEU A 122 -1.94 10.79 6.08
C LEU A 122 -2.10 10.79 4.56
N LEU A 123 -3.32 10.95 4.06
CA LEU A 123 -3.62 10.92 2.63
C LEU A 123 -2.98 12.05 1.84
N THR A 124 -2.75 13.22 2.43
CA THR A 124 -2.06 14.34 1.79
C THR A 124 -0.55 14.26 1.96
N SER A 125 -0.06 13.51 2.95
CA SER A 125 1.37 13.44 3.25
C SER A 125 2.22 12.82 2.12
N SER A 126 3.44 13.33 1.96
CA SER A 126 4.44 12.77 1.03
C SER A 126 5.11 11.49 1.55
N THR A 127 4.73 11.05 2.75
CA THR A 127 5.32 9.87 3.41
C THR A 127 4.97 8.57 2.69
N ARG A 128 5.71 7.52 3.05
CA ARG A 128 5.45 6.17 2.53
C ARG A 128 4.13 5.61 3.04
N VAL A 129 3.75 5.94 4.27
CA VAL A 129 2.43 5.56 4.79
C VAL A 129 1.34 6.26 3.98
N GLY A 130 1.47 7.57 3.73
CA GLY A 130 0.54 8.30 2.87
C GLY A 130 0.44 7.72 1.47
N HIS A 131 1.56 7.33 0.86
CA HIS A 131 1.57 6.65 -0.44
C HIS A 131 0.78 5.34 -0.39
N VAL A 132 1.00 4.50 0.61
CA VAL A 132 0.27 3.23 0.76
C VAL A 132 -1.22 3.47 0.97
N CYS A 133 -1.61 4.45 1.79
CA CYS A 133 -3.03 4.78 1.98
C CYS A 133 -3.68 5.21 0.66
N ARG A 134 -3.03 6.11 -0.10
CA ARG A 134 -3.53 6.55 -1.42
C ARG A 134 -3.61 5.40 -2.43
N GLN A 135 -2.56 4.60 -2.57
CA GLN A 135 -2.56 3.47 -3.51
C GLN A 135 -3.60 2.41 -3.12
N GLY A 136 -3.76 2.15 -1.82
CA GLY A 136 -4.79 1.24 -1.31
C GLY A 136 -6.20 1.71 -1.64
N LEU A 137 -6.50 3.00 -1.50
CA LEU A 137 -7.80 3.56 -1.92
C LEU A 137 -8.05 3.39 -3.43
N ILE A 138 -7.08 3.80 -4.25
CA ILE A 138 -7.18 3.71 -5.72
C ILE A 138 -7.37 2.26 -6.16
N TRP A 139 -6.69 1.31 -5.52
CA TRP A 139 -6.79 -0.09 -5.88
C TRP A 139 -8.11 -0.72 -5.43
N ASN A 140 -8.60 -0.39 -4.24
CA ASN A 140 -9.93 -0.80 -3.79
C ASN A 140 -11.03 -0.31 -4.76
N GLU A 141 -10.95 0.94 -5.21
CA GLU A 141 -11.90 1.50 -6.19
C GLU A 141 -11.89 0.69 -7.50
N LYS A 142 -10.71 0.33 -8.00
CA LYS A 142 -10.58 -0.50 -9.21
C LYS A 142 -11.20 -1.88 -9.05
N ILE A 143 -10.98 -2.54 -7.92
CA ILE A 143 -11.59 -3.86 -7.63
C ILE A 143 -13.12 -3.74 -7.65
N LEU A 144 -13.67 -2.73 -6.97
CA LEU A 144 -15.11 -2.52 -6.91
C LEU A 144 -15.73 -2.28 -8.30
N ILE A 145 -15.06 -1.48 -9.14
CA ILE A 145 -15.51 -1.23 -10.52
C ILE A 145 -15.53 -2.53 -11.31
N SER A 146 -14.45 -3.33 -11.26
CA SER A 146 -14.39 -4.63 -11.96
C SER A 146 -15.49 -5.59 -11.49
N GLU A 147 -15.76 -5.67 -10.18
CA GLU A 147 -16.84 -6.51 -9.63
C GLU A 147 -18.25 -6.04 -10.02
N MET A 148 -18.41 -4.75 -10.34
CA MET A 148 -19.68 -4.20 -10.83
C MET A 148 -19.87 -4.44 -12.33
N GLU A 149 -18.80 -4.43 -13.12
CA GLU A 149 -18.84 -4.70 -14.57
C GLU A 149 -19.07 -6.19 -14.89
N GLU A 150 -18.76 -7.09 -13.97
CA GLU A 150 -18.98 -8.54 -14.09
C GLU A 150 -20.41 -9.01 -13.73
N LYS A 151 -21.28 -8.11 -13.24
CA LYS A 151 -22.68 -8.39 -12.83
C LYS A 151 -23.70 -7.97 -13.88
#